data_AF-A0A6U4FU01-F1
#
_entry.id   AF-A0A6U4FU01-F1
#
_cell.length_a   1.000
_cell.length_b   1.000
_cell.length_c   1.000
_cell.angle_alpha   90.00
_cell.angle_beta   90.00
_cell.angle_gamma   90.00
#
_symmetry.space_group_name_H-M   'P 1'
#
loop_
_entity.id
_entity.type
_entity.pdbx_description
1 polymer ?
#
loop_
_entity_poly.entity_id
_entity_poly.type
_entity_poly.pdbx_seq_one_letter_code
_entity_poly.pdbx_strand_id
1 'polypeptide(L)'
;REQFERHHVVFSEHVEKEHNPWMYVYYRMYLANQAETSLNGTERYLSDLISKQRTEYFPINRALSLGREEDKSDKDEIVEEISDVKAALDAQEQKLEATTKLLIEKLESVTDQLVNKLQGTTQEA
;
A
#
# COMPACT_ATOMS: atom_id res chain seq x y z
N ARG A 1 -6.70 5.49 -22.23
CA ARG A 1 -6.96 6.71 -21.44
C ARG A 1 -7.81 6.41 -20.22
N GLU A 2 -9.01 5.83 -20.37
CA GLU A 2 -9.88 5.47 -19.24
C GLU A 2 -9.20 4.60 -18.17
N GLN A 3 -8.36 3.64 -18.56
CA GLN A 3 -7.61 2.81 -17.59
C GLN A 3 -6.65 3.65 -16.73
N PHE A 4 -6.04 4.69 -17.28
CA PHE A 4 -5.16 5.59 -16.51
C PHE A 4 -5.96 6.44 -15.53
N GLU A 5 -7.12 6.96 -15.96
CA GLU A 5 -8.02 7.72 -15.09
C GLU A 5 -8.51 6.89 -13.90
N ARG A 6 -8.81 5.59 -14.10
CA ARG A 6 -9.15 4.65 -13.01
C ARG A 6 -8.02 4.40 -12.02
N HIS A 7 -6.77 4.53 -12.43
CA HIS A 7 -5.60 4.36 -11.57
C HIS A 7 -5.08 5.69 -11.00
N HIS A 8 -5.85 6.78 -11.14
CA HIS A 8 -5.46 8.14 -10.76
C HIS A 8 -4.17 8.62 -11.45
N VAL A 9 -3.89 8.11 -12.65
CA VAL A 9 -2.74 8.47 -13.47
C VAL A 9 -3.16 9.52 -14.50
N VAL A 10 -2.46 10.65 -14.54
CA VAL A 10 -2.69 11.69 -15.54
C VAL A 10 -2.11 11.24 -16.88
N PHE A 11 -2.97 11.08 -17.90
CA PHE A 11 -2.56 10.54 -19.19
C PHE A 11 -1.45 11.36 -19.88
N SER A 12 -1.47 12.70 -19.76
CA SER A 12 -0.42 13.55 -20.34
C SER A 12 0.94 13.29 -19.68
N GLU A 13 0.96 13.11 -18.36
CA GLU A 13 2.19 12.79 -17.62
C GLU A 13 2.73 11.41 -18.01
N HIS A 14 1.85 10.42 -18.20
CA HIS A 14 2.23 9.11 -18.73
C HIS A 14 2.89 9.21 -20.12
N VAL A 15 2.30 9.97 -21.04
CA VAL A 15 2.89 10.18 -22.38
C VAL A 15 4.21 10.93 -22.29
N GLU A 16 4.35 11.90 -21.40
CA GLU A 16 5.57 12.71 -21.29
C GLU A 16 6.72 11.95 -20.61
N LYS A 17 6.44 11.24 -19.52
CA LYS A 17 7.46 10.63 -18.65
C LYS A 17 7.72 9.16 -18.94
N GLU A 18 6.71 8.39 -19.35
CA GLU A 18 6.84 6.94 -19.58
C GLU A 18 6.87 6.58 -21.07
N HIS A 19 6.01 7.22 -21.87
CA HIS A 19 5.76 6.82 -23.26
C HIS A 19 5.98 7.97 -24.26
N ASN A 20 7.07 8.71 -24.11
CA ASN A 20 7.41 9.78 -25.04
C ASN A 20 7.90 9.17 -26.36
N PRO A 21 7.16 9.30 -27.49
CA PRO A 21 7.52 8.64 -28.74
C PRO A 21 8.90 9.04 -29.28
N TRP A 22 9.31 10.28 -29.02
CA TRP A 22 10.61 10.79 -29.45
C TRP A 22 11.78 10.13 -28.72
N MET A 23 11.58 9.71 -27.47
CA MET A 23 12.60 8.98 -26.72
C MET A 23 12.88 7.61 -27.34
N TYR A 24 11.89 6.94 -27.93
CA TYR A 24 12.11 5.68 -28.67
C TYR A 24 12.94 5.90 -29.93
N VAL A 25 12.69 6.99 -30.67
CA VAL A 25 13.48 7.36 -31.87
C VAL A 25 14.91 7.69 -31.47
N TYR A 26 15.07 8.55 -30.46
CA TYR A 26 16.38 8.91 -29.90
C TYR A 26 17.16 7.67 -29.47
N TYR A 27 16.52 6.76 -28.73
CA TYR A 27 17.19 5.58 -28.20
C TYR A 27 17.60 4.61 -29.31
N ARG A 28 16.82 4.47 -30.37
CA ARG A 28 17.22 3.71 -31.57
C ARG A 28 18.47 4.30 -32.22
N MET A 29 18.52 5.64 -32.36
CA MET A 29 19.70 6.32 -32.91
C MET A 29 20.92 6.17 -31.99
N TYR A 30 20.72 6.26 -30.67
CA TYR A 30 21.76 6.02 -29.67
C TYR A 30 22.38 4.63 -29.85
N LEU A 31 21.57 3.57 -29.89
CA LEU A 31 22.05 2.19 -30.07
C LEU A 31 22.80 2.00 -31.39
N ALA A 32 22.38 2.67 -32.46
CA ALA A 32 23.03 2.58 -33.77
C ALA A 32 24.42 3.25 -33.83
N ASN A 33 24.70 4.20 -32.93
CA ASN A 33 25.97 4.95 -32.91
C ASN A 33 26.92 4.52 -31.78
N GLN A 34 26.47 3.63 -30.90
CA GLN A 34 27.22 3.16 -29.75
C GLN A 34 28.09 1.95 -30.10
N ALA A 35 29.31 1.89 -29.57
CA ALA A 35 30.20 0.75 -29.80
C ALA A 35 29.65 -0.54 -29.15
N GLU A 36 29.77 -1.68 -29.82
CA GLU A 36 29.19 -2.93 -29.32
C GLU A 36 29.75 -3.38 -27.96
N THR A 37 31.01 -3.03 -27.67
CA THR A 37 31.68 -3.32 -26.40
C THR A 37 31.21 -2.46 -25.23
N SER A 38 30.55 -1.32 -25.51
CA SER A 38 30.03 -0.42 -24.46
C SER A 38 28.54 -0.63 -24.19
N LEU A 39 27.86 -1.50 -24.95
CA LEU A 39 26.47 -1.85 -24.70
C LEU A 39 26.36 -2.73 -23.45
N ASN A 40 25.45 -2.37 -22.55
CA ASN A 40 25.04 -3.26 -21.47
C ASN A 40 24.16 -4.42 -22.00
N GLY A 41 23.78 -5.36 -21.12
CA GLY A 41 23.03 -6.55 -21.51
C GLY A 41 21.68 -6.23 -22.18
N THR A 42 20.93 -5.26 -21.65
CA THR A 42 19.63 -4.85 -22.18
C THR A 42 19.79 -4.12 -23.51
N GLU A 43 20.74 -3.21 -23.61
CA GLU A 43 21.08 -2.48 -24.83
C GLU A 43 21.48 -3.43 -25.96
N ARG A 44 22.31 -4.44 -25.65
CA ARG A 44 22.71 -5.47 -26.60
C ARG A 44 21.53 -6.31 -27.06
N TYR A 45 20.65 -6.72 -26.14
CA TYR A 45 19.42 -7.42 -26.47
C TYR A 45 18.52 -6.60 -27.41
N LEU A 46 18.34 -5.32 -27.12
CA LEU A 46 17.55 -4.41 -27.96
C LEU A 46 18.19 -4.19 -29.33
N SER A 47 19.51 -4.03 -29.39
CA SER A 47 20.27 -3.90 -30.64
C SER A 47 20.08 -5.13 -31.54
N ASP A 48 20.16 -6.34 -30.98
CA ASP A 48 19.90 -7.59 -31.69
C ASP A 48 18.46 -7.65 -32.25
N LEU A 49 17.45 -7.33 -31.42
CA LEU A 49 16.05 -7.28 -31.88
C LEU A 49 15.84 -6.29 -33.02
N ILE A 50 16.43 -5.09 -32.92
CA ILE A 50 16.33 -4.05 -33.95
C ILE A 50 16.99 -4.52 -35.24
N SER A 51 18.17 -5.17 -35.16
CA SER A 51 18.87 -5.73 -36.33
C SER A 51 18.03 -6.79 -37.05
N LYS A 52 17.24 -7.56 -36.29
CA LYS A 52 16.30 -8.59 -36.77
C LYS A 52 14.92 -8.05 -37.12
N GLN A 53 14.74 -6.72 -37.08
CA GLN A 53 13.47 -6.04 -37.34
C GLN A 53 12.31 -6.53 -36.45
N ARG A 54 12.60 -6.94 -35.22
CA ARG A 54 11.61 -7.39 -34.23
C ARG A 54 11.17 -6.22 -33.34
N THR A 55 9.86 -6.09 -33.12
CA THR A 55 9.24 -4.99 -32.36
C THR A 55 8.82 -5.38 -30.94
N GLU A 56 9.22 -6.56 -30.47
CA GLU A 56 8.79 -7.13 -29.18
C GLU A 56 9.28 -6.35 -27.96
N TYR A 57 10.24 -5.45 -28.16
CA TYR A 57 10.72 -4.58 -27.10
C TYR A 57 9.77 -3.42 -26.76
N PHE A 58 8.79 -3.11 -27.62
CA PHE A 58 7.78 -2.11 -27.31
C PHE A 58 6.81 -2.64 -26.23
N PRO A 59 6.49 -1.83 -25.21
CA PRO A 59 5.39 -2.16 -24.30
C PRO A 59 4.05 -2.16 -25.06
N ILE A 60 3.39 -3.32 -25.13
CA ILE A 60 2.04 -3.45 -25.73
C ILE A 60 1.05 -3.70 -24.60
N ASN A 61 0.00 -2.87 -24.54
CA ASN A 61 -1.07 -2.96 -23.54
C ASN A 61 -0.58 -3.02 -22.08
N ARG A 62 0.59 -2.45 -21.81
CA ARG A 62 1.19 -2.41 -20.47
C ARG A 62 1.92 -1.09 -20.27
N ALA A 63 1.90 -0.58 -19.05
CA ALA A 63 2.61 0.61 -18.64
C ALA A 63 3.01 0.48 -17.17
N LEU A 64 4.11 1.13 -16.77
CA LEU A 64 4.57 1.11 -15.38
C LEU A 64 3.48 1.66 -14.44
N SER A 65 2.88 2.78 -14.82
CA SER A 65 1.78 3.42 -14.12
C SER A 65 0.50 2.59 -13.98
N LEU A 66 0.32 1.51 -14.75
CA LEU A 66 -0.87 0.65 -14.66
C LEU A 66 -0.71 -0.53 -13.70
N GLY A 67 0.47 -0.70 -13.08
CA GLY A 67 0.77 -1.83 -12.18
C GLY A 67 0.78 -3.19 -12.88
N ARG A 68 1.40 -4.19 -12.27
CA ARG A 68 1.22 -5.59 -12.68
C ARG A 68 -0.04 -6.15 -12.01
N GLU A 69 -0.67 -7.15 -12.64
CA GLU A 69 -1.77 -7.88 -11.99
C GLU A 69 -1.31 -8.56 -10.69
N GLU A 70 -0.02 -8.91 -10.57
CA GLU A 70 0.61 -9.38 -9.33
C GLU A 70 0.48 -8.34 -8.20
N ASP A 71 0.62 -7.04 -8.49
CA ASP A 71 0.48 -5.96 -7.50
C ASP A 71 -0.97 -5.79 -6.98
N LYS A 72 -1.97 -6.40 -7.64
CA LYS A 72 -3.34 -6.45 -7.12
C LYS A 72 -3.52 -7.52 -6.05
N SER A 73 -2.86 -8.67 -6.20
CA SER A 73 -2.88 -9.75 -5.20
C SER A 73 -2.34 -9.25 -3.87
N ASP A 74 -1.19 -8.58 -3.91
CA ASP A 74 -0.55 -8.01 -2.71
C ASP A 74 -1.44 -6.95 -2.04
N LYS A 75 -2.19 -6.17 -2.83
CA LYS A 75 -3.14 -5.19 -2.29
C LYS A 75 -4.35 -5.85 -1.64
N ASP A 76 -4.89 -6.91 -2.24
CA ASP A 76 -6.03 -7.63 -1.68
C ASP A 76 -5.64 -8.33 -0.37
N GLU A 77 -4.43 -8.91 -0.29
CA GLU A 77 -3.86 -9.46 0.95
C GLU A 77 -3.71 -8.38 2.03
N ILE A 78 -3.17 -7.20 1.69
CA ILE A 78 -3.06 -6.07 2.64
C ILE A 78 -4.45 -5.61 3.11
N VAL A 79 -5.46 -5.60 2.23
CA VAL A 79 -6.83 -5.22 2.61
C VAL A 79 -7.43 -6.22 3.59
N GLU A 80 -7.19 -7.51 3.39
CA GLU A 80 -7.61 -8.57 4.31
C GLU A 80 -6.92 -8.43 5.68
N GLU A 81 -5.59 -8.24 5.70
CA GLU A 81 -4.85 -7.99 6.94
C GLU A 81 -5.35 -6.74 7.70
N ILE A 82 -5.65 -5.65 6.99
CA ILE A 82 -6.21 -4.43 7.59
C ILE A 82 -7.60 -4.71 8.18
N SER A 83 -8.42 -5.54 7.53
CA SER A 83 -9.74 -5.93 8.02
C SER A 83 -9.62 -6.71 9.33
N ASP A 84 -8.70 -7.66 9.41
CA ASP A 84 -8.45 -8.46 10.61
C ASP A 84 -7.94 -7.62 11.78
N VAL A 85 -7.01 -6.69 11.50
CA VAL A 85 -6.49 -5.75 12.50
C VAL A 85 -7.62 -4.85 13.04
N LYS A 86 -8.53 -4.37 12.18
CA LYS A 86 -9.70 -3.59 12.61
C LYS A 86 -10.61 -4.40 13.52
N ALA A 87 -10.94 -5.63 13.15
CA ALA A 87 -11.77 -6.51 13.98
C ALA A 87 -11.13 -6.78 15.36
N ALA A 88 -9.81 -6.97 15.39
CA ALA A 88 -9.07 -7.14 16.64
C ALA A 88 -9.08 -5.87 17.50
N LEU A 89 -8.98 -4.68 16.88
CA LEU A 89 -9.06 -3.39 17.55
C LEU A 89 -10.45 -3.18 18.18
N ASP A 90 -11.52 -3.42 17.43
CA ASP A 90 -12.90 -3.33 17.92
C ASP A 90 -13.13 -4.25 19.13
N ALA A 91 -12.58 -5.47 19.09
CA ALA A 91 -12.66 -6.41 20.20
C ALA A 91 -11.88 -5.94 21.45
N GLN A 92 -10.74 -5.27 21.25
CA GLN A 92 -9.98 -4.67 22.34
C GLN A 92 -10.71 -3.47 22.95
N GLU A 93 -11.34 -2.62 22.14
CA GLU A 93 -12.15 -1.49 22.62
C GLU A 93 -13.31 -1.97 23.50
N GLN A 94 -14.04 -3.01 23.07
CA GLN A 94 -15.11 -3.60 23.88
C GLN A 94 -14.61 -4.17 25.22
N LYS A 95 -13.45 -4.84 25.22
CA LYS A 95 -12.84 -5.34 26.47
C LYS A 95 -12.43 -4.19 27.39
N LEU A 96 -11.87 -3.11 26.84
CA LEU A 96 -11.47 -1.94 27.60
C LEU A 96 -12.69 -1.27 28.24
N GLU A 97 -13.78 -1.12 27.50
CA GLU A 97 -15.03 -0.57 28.00
C GLU A 97 -15.63 -1.42 29.13
N ALA A 98 -15.70 -2.74 28.94
CA ALA A 98 -16.19 -3.68 29.96
C ALA A 98 -15.33 -3.65 31.23
N THR A 99 -14.00 -3.62 31.08
CA THR A 99 -13.06 -3.56 32.22
C THR A 99 -13.20 -2.23 32.96
N THR A 100 -13.36 -1.12 32.23
CA THR A 100 -13.56 0.20 32.81
C THR A 100 -14.84 0.24 33.65
N LYS A 101 -15.94 -0.32 33.12
CA LYS A 101 -17.20 -0.43 33.86
C LYS A 101 -17.06 -1.25 35.14
N LEU A 102 -16.39 -2.40 35.07
CA LEU A 102 -16.16 -3.27 36.24
C LEU A 102 -15.29 -2.59 37.31
N LEU A 103 -14.30 -1.79 36.91
CA LEU A 103 -13.48 -1.00 37.83
C LEU A 103 -14.29 0.07 38.55
N ILE A 104 -15.20 0.76 37.85
CA ILE A 104 -16.10 1.75 38.44
C ILE A 104 -17.00 1.11 39.48
N GLU A 105 -17.67 0.00 39.16
CA GLU A 105 -18.56 -0.72 40.09
C GLU A 105 -17.79 -1.18 41.36
N LYS A 106 -16.55 -1.63 41.19
CA LYS A 106 -15.70 -2.06 42.32
C LYS A 106 -15.26 -0.89 43.20
N LEU A 107 -14.97 0.28 42.60
CA LEU A 107 -14.66 1.50 43.34
C LEU A 107 -15.86 1.99 44.16
N GLU A 108 -17.06 1.97 43.57
CA GLU A 108 -18.31 2.30 44.27
C GLU A 108 -18.53 1.37 45.46
N SER A 109 -18.42 0.05 45.26
CA SER A 109 -18.58 -0.93 46.34
C SER A 109 -17.57 -0.75 47.48
N VAL A 110 -16.30 -0.49 47.19
CA VAL A 110 -15.28 -0.22 48.22
C VAL A 110 -15.59 1.09 48.96
N THR A 111 -16.06 2.12 48.25
CA THR A 111 -16.43 3.39 48.86
C THR A 111 -17.59 3.22 49.83
N ASP A 112 -18.63 2.48 49.45
CA ASP A 112 -19.77 2.18 50.32
C ASP A 112 -19.36 1.38 51.57
N GLN A 113 -18.46 0.39 51.41
CA GLN A 113 -17.94 -0.38 52.54
C GLN A 113 -17.18 0.50 53.55
N LEU A 114 -16.39 1.47 53.07
CA LEU A 114 -15.65 2.40 53.92
C LEU A 114 -16.60 3.36 54.66
N VAL A 115 -17.61 3.90 53.97
CA VAL A 115 -18.63 4.77 54.57
C VAL A 115 -19.37 4.04 55.70
N ASN A 116 -19.82 2.81 55.45
CA ASN A 116 -20.52 2.00 56.45
C ASN A 116 -19.66 1.70 57.68
N LYS A 117 -18.36 1.40 57.50
CA LYS A 117 -17.44 1.19 58.62
C LYS A 117 -17.27 2.45 59.49
N LEU A 118 -17.13 3.62 58.87
CA LEU A 118 -16.99 4.89 59.59
C LEU A 118 -18.23 5.24 60.42
N GLN A 119 -19.42 4.97 59.86
CA GLN A 119 -20.70 5.18 60.56
C GLN A 119 -20.90 4.19 61.72
N GLY A 120 -20.46 2.94 61.59
CA GLY A 120 -20.49 1.95 62.68
C GLY A 120 -19.60 2.35 63.87
N THR A 121 -18.39 2.86 63.62
CA THR A 121 -17.48 3.31 64.67
C THR A 121 -17.90 4.57 65.42
N THR A 122 -18.83 5.37 64.87
CA THR A 122 -19.35 6.59 65.53
C THR A 122 -20.55 6.32 66.44
N GLN A 123 -21.15 5.14 66.39
CA GLN A 123 -22.24 4.73 67.30
C GLN A 123 -21.75 3.98 68.55
N GLU A 124 -20.48 3.57 68.60
CA GLU A 124 -19.88 2.81 69.72
C GLU A 124 -18.97 3.64 70.65
N ALA A 125 -18.88 4.96 70.45
CA ALA A 125 -18.08 5.90 71.27
C ALA A 125 -18.98 6.96 71.95
#